data_AF-A0A8J3PFA6-F1
#
_entry.id   AF-A0A8J3PFA6-F1
#
_cell.length_a   1.000
_cell.length_b   1.000
_cell.length_c   1.000
_cell.angle_alpha   90.00
_cell.angle_beta   90.00
_cell.angle_gamma   90.00
#
_symmetry.space_group_name_H-M   'P 1'
#
loop_
_entity.id
_entity.type
_entity.pdbx_description
1 polymer ?
#
loop_
_entity_poly.entity_id
_entity_poly.type
_entity_poly.pdbx_seq_one_letter_code
_entity_poly.pdbx_strand_id
1 'polypeptide(L)'
;MTFFRIQPADRDTALLLDEDNWQSRNWNDEWAPARHGVSVCGSIDGLVEYFRTAAGWVDEACVVVELDGYHSDDTDEDAHAGALLVCPTRIVSVTPVSAELIDRIYA
;
A
#
# COMPACT_ATOMS: atom_id res chain seq x y z
N MET A 1 10.05 11.05 2.32
CA MET A 1 8.67 11.48 1.97
C MET A 1 7.72 10.53 2.67
N THR A 2 6.52 10.98 3.02
CA THR A 2 5.55 10.15 3.76
C THR A 2 4.53 9.56 2.80
N PHE A 3 4.20 8.28 2.99
CA PHE A 3 3.31 7.49 2.16
C PHE A 3 2.39 6.64 3.04
N PHE A 4 1.33 6.13 2.43
CA PHE A 4 0.27 5.40 3.12
C PHE A 4 -0.04 4.08 2.42
N ARG A 5 -0.35 3.04 3.20
CA ARG A 5 -0.82 1.75 2.71
C ARG A 5 -1.91 1.22 3.63
N ILE A 6 -2.86 0.47 3.06
CA ILE A 6 -3.78 -0.37 3.85
C ILE A 6 -3.33 -1.82 3.74
N GLN A 7 -3.35 -2.53 4.87
CA GLN A 7 -3.06 -3.97 4.92
C GLN A 7 -3.81 -4.65 6.06
N PRO A 8 -3.93 -5.98 6.05
CA PRO A 8 -4.43 -6.74 7.20
C PRO A 8 -3.63 -6.45 8.48
N ALA A 9 -4.32 -6.34 9.61
CA ALA A 9 -3.70 -6.03 10.92
C ALA A 9 -2.78 -7.15 11.44
N ASP A 10 -2.97 -8.39 10.97
CA ASP A 10 -2.15 -9.55 11.32
C ASP A 10 -0.83 -9.62 10.53
N ARG A 11 -0.68 -8.82 9.47
CA ARG A 11 0.58 -8.68 8.75
C ARG A 11 1.55 -7.83 9.56
N ASP A 12 2.70 -8.43 9.90
CA ASP A 12 3.79 -7.73 10.56
C ASP A 12 4.28 -6.54 9.72
N THR A 13 4.14 -5.33 10.27
CA THR A 13 4.53 -4.08 9.62
C THR A 13 6.05 -3.92 9.55
N ALA A 14 6.82 -4.59 10.42
CA ALA A 14 8.28 -4.55 10.37
C ALA A 14 8.83 -5.17 9.08
N LEU A 15 8.11 -6.11 8.47
CA LEU A 15 8.47 -6.71 7.19
C LEU A 15 8.47 -5.71 6.02
N LEU A 16 7.80 -4.55 6.17
CA LEU A 16 7.86 -3.49 5.16
C LEU A 16 9.22 -2.78 5.13
N LEU A 17 10.03 -2.91 6.18
CA LEU A 17 11.38 -2.33 6.26
C LEU A 17 12.47 -3.32 5.83
N ASP A 18 12.10 -4.56 5.55
CA ASP A 18 13.01 -5.61 5.11
C ASP A 18 13.16 -5.57 3.59
N GLU A 19 14.36 -5.21 3.11
CA GLU A 19 14.68 -5.06 1.68
C GLU A 19 14.44 -6.35 0.89
N ASP A 20 14.62 -7.52 1.52
CA ASP A 20 14.37 -8.81 0.87
C ASP A 20 12.88 -9.01 0.53
N ASN A 21 11.99 -8.28 1.22
CA ASN A 21 10.54 -8.30 1.02
C ASN A 21 10.02 -7.18 0.11
N TRP A 22 10.89 -6.32 -0.45
CA TRP A 22 10.50 -5.24 -1.36
C TRP A 22 10.22 -5.76 -2.77
N GLN A 23 9.25 -6.66 -2.86
CA GLN A 23 8.78 -7.25 -4.11
C GLN A 23 7.27 -7.06 -4.25
N SER A 24 6.87 -6.23 -5.20
CA SER A 24 5.48 -6.08 -5.62
C SER A 24 5.20 -6.96 -6.82
N ARG A 25 4.26 -7.90 -6.69
CA ARG A 25 3.92 -8.90 -7.72
C ARG A 25 2.54 -8.63 -8.31
N ASN A 26 2.34 -9.04 -9.55
CA ASN A 26 1.02 -9.04 -10.17
C ASN A 26 0.16 -10.12 -9.52
N TRP A 27 -1.04 -9.75 -9.06
CA TRP A 27 -1.96 -10.69 -8.43
C TRP A 27 -2.61 -11.64 -9.46
N ASN A 28 -2.80 -11.18 -10.70
CA ASN A 28 -3.49 -11.89 -11.77
C ASN A 28 -2.55 -12.63 -12.74
N ASP A 29 -1.24 -12.35 -12.68
CA ASP A 29 -0.22 -12.98 -13.52
C ASP A 29 1.02 -13.35 -12.70
N GLU A 30 1.08 -14.60 -12.26
CA GLU A 30 2.21 -15.14 -11.48
C GLU A 30 3.54 -15.17 -12.26
N TRP A 31 3.50 -15.03 -13.59
CA TRP A 31 4.67 -15.04 -14.47
C TRP A 31 5.19 -13.64 -14.75
N ALA A 32 4.42 -12.60 -14.42
CA ALA A 32 4.88 -11.23 -14.55
C ALA A 32 6.09 -10.99 -13.64
N PRO A 33 7.14 -10.29 -14.13
CA PRO A 33 8.31 -9.99 -13.31
C PRO A 33 7.89 -9.17 -12.09
N ALA A 34 8.45 -9.53 -10.93
CA ALA A 34 8.28 -8.73 -9.72
C ALA A 34 8.92 -7.35 -9.92
N ARG A 35 8.26 -6.32 -9.38
CA ARG A 35 8.79 -4.96 -9.33
C ARG A 35 9.37 -4.69 -7.97
N HIS A 36 10.47 -3.97 -7.94
CA HIS A 36 11.15 -3.61 -6.72
C HIS A 36 10.39 -2.51 -5.97
N GLY A 37 10.18 -2.69 -4.68
CA GLY A 37 9.53 -1.73 -3.80
C GLY A 37 8.20 -2.20 -3.21
N VAL A 38 7.72 -1.45 -2.23
CA VAL A 38 6.45 -1.64 -1.53
C VAL A 38 5.40 -0.74 -2.15
N SER A 39 4.27 -1.33 -2.54
CA SER A 39 3.12 -0.57 -3.06
C SER A 39 2.46 0.27 -1.96
N VAL A 40 2.27 1.56 -2.23
CA VAL A 40 1.73 2.60 -1.35
C VAL A 40 0.98 3.66 -2.17
N CYS A 41 0.29 4.58 -1.49
CA CYS A 41 -0.25 5.82 -2.07
C CYS A 41 0.37 7.05 -1.38
N GLY A 42 0.36 8.19 -2.07
CA GLY A 42 0.92 9.45 -1.54
C GLY A 42 0.04 10.16 -0.50
N SER A 43 -1.22 9.75 -0.34
CA SER A 43 -2.17 10.35 0.60
C SER A 43 -3.31 9.38 0.96
N ILE A 44 -4.08 9.72 2.00
CA ILE A 44 -5.31 9.01 2.35
C ILE A 44 -6.35 9.10 1.22
N ASP A 45 -6.50 10.26 0.59
CA ASP A 45 -7.39 10.41 -0.57
C ASP A 45 -6.93 9.53 -1.74
N GLY A 46 -5.63 9.40 -1.95
CA GLY A 46 -5.05 8.47 -2.93
C GLY A 46 -5.36 7.01 -2.61
N LEU A 47 -5.36 6.61 -1.33
CA LEU A 47 -5.81 5.27 -0.93
C LEU A 47 -7.29 5.06 -1.28
N VAL A 48 -8.14 6.05 -1.03
CA VAL A 48 -9.58 5.94 -1.35
C VAL A 48 -9.78 5.72 -2.85
N GLU A 49 -9.15 6.53 -3.69
CA GLU A 49 -9.25 6.39 -5.15
C GLU A 49 -8.64 5.07 -5.65
N TYR A 50 -7.52 4.64 -5.05
CA TYR A 50 -6.91 3.34 -5.34
C TYR A 50 -7.87 2.20 -5.04
N PHE A 51 -8.42 2.10 -3.83
CA PHE A 51 -9.31 0.99 -3.46
C PHE A 51 -10.67 1.00 -4.15
N ARG A 52 -11.10 2.15 -4.71
CA ARG A 52 -12.30 2.23 -5.56
C ARG A 52 -12.09 1.63 -6.95
N THR A 53 -10.85 1.61 -7.42
CA THR A 53 -10.51 1.23 -8.81
C THR A 53 -9.76 -0.09 -8.88
N ALA A 54 -8.97 -0.41 -7.86
CA ALA A 54 -8.19 -1.63 -7.75
C ALA A 54 -8.98 -2.78 -7.12
N ALA A 55 -8.54 -4.01 -7.41
CA ALA A 55 -9.09 -5.21 -6.80
C ALA A 55 -8.50 -5.40 -5.38
N GLY A 56 -9.26 -5.03 -4.35
CA GLY A 56 -8.91 -5.24 -2.95
C GLY A 56 -10.12 -5.14 -2.04
N TRP A 57 -10.01 -5.64 -0.81
CA TRP A 57 -11.00 -5.43 0.24
C TRP A 57 -10.39 -4.68 1.41
N VAL A 58 -11.18 -3.83 2.04
CA VAL A 58 -10.82 -3.08 3.24
C VAL A 58 -11.94 -3.25 4.25
N ASP A 59 -11.60 -3.67 5.47
CA ASP A 59 -12.55 -3.81 6.56
C ASP A 59 -11.92 -3.40 7.90
N GLU A 60 -12.65 -3.61 8.99
CA GLU A 60 -12.21 -3.29 10.35
C GLU A 60 -11.01 -4.14 10.82
N ALA A 61 -10.67 -5.23 10.13
CA ALA A 61 -9.47 -6.03 10.39
C ALA A 61 -8.23 -5.48 9.66
N CYS A 62 -8.35 -4.37 8.93
CA CYS A 62 -7.23 -3.68 8.30
C CYS A 62 -6.67 -2.54 9.16
N VAL A 63 -5.42 -2.18 8.89
CA VAL A 63 -4.73 -0.99 9.42
C VAL A 63 -4.27 -0.08 8.29
N VAL A 64 -4.25 1.21 8.55
CA VAL A 64 -3.51 2.19 7.77
C VAL A 64 -2.09 2.26 8.33
N VAL A 65 -1.12 2.03 7.46
CA VAL A 65 0.31 2.19 7.76
C VAL A 65 0.79 3.47 7.10
N GLU A 66 1.27 4.40 7.90
CA GLU A 66 2.00 5.57 7.45
C GLU A 66 3.49 5.26 7.55
N LEU A 67 4.23 5.52 6.48
CA LEU A 67 5.66 5.22 6.41
C LEU A 67 6.42 6.33 5.69
N ASP A 68 7.68 6.50 6.05
CA ASP A 68 8.62 7.28 5.27
C ASP A 68 9.40 6.37 4.32
N GLY A 69 9.75 6.91 3.16
CA GLY A 69 10.62 6.26 2.21
C GLY A 69 11.04 7.19 1.08
N TYR A 70 11.61 6.59 0.05
CA TYR A 70 11.90 7.19 -1.25
C TYR A 70 11.27 6.35 -2.36
N HIS A 71 11.04 6.95 -3.53
CA HIS A 71 10.47 6.23 -4.67
C HIS A 71 11.42 5.12 -5.14
N SER A 72 10.85 3.97 -5.51
CA SER A 72 11.57 2.97 -6.29
C SER A 72 11.84 3.48 -7.70
N ASP A 73 12.83 2.91 -8.37
CA ASP A 73 13.07 3.15 -9.80
C ASP A 73 12.03 2.43 -10.69
N ASP A 74 11.31 1.45 -10.13
CA ASP A 74 10.22 0.73 -10.79
C ASP A 74 8.87 1.45 -10.65
N THR A 75 7.98 1.19 -11.61
CA THR A 75 6.61 1.71 -11.62
C THR A 75 5.64 0.65 -11.10
N ASP A 76 4.70 1.05 -10.24
CA ASP A 76 3.63 0.17 -9.78
C ASP A 76 2.73 -0.27 -10.95
N GLU A 77 2.17 -1.47 -10.88
CA GLU A 77 1.22 -1.95 -11.88
C GLU A 77 -0.02 -1.06 -11.96
N ASP A 78 -0.49 -0.64 -10.79
CA ASP A 78 -1.66 0.18 -10.61
C ASP A 78 -1.29 1.67 -10.54
N ALA A 79 -0.17 2.08 -11.14
CA ALA A 79 0.22 3.48 -11.20
C ALA A 79 -0.86 4.38 -11.85
N HIS A 80 -1.66 3.81 -12.75
CA HIS A 80 -2.82 4.46 -13.36
C HIS A 80 -3.96 4.75 -12.36
N ALA A 81 -4.03 4.01 -11.25
CA ALA A 81 -4.94 4.20 -10.12
C ALA A 81 -4.29 4.99 -8.96
N GLY A 82 -3.08 5.52 -9.15
CA GLY A 82 -2.37 6.32 -8.13
C GLY A 82 -1.52 5.52 -7.15
N ALA A 83 -1.31 4.22 -7.40
CA ALA A 83 -0.33 3.43 -6.64
C ALA A 83 1.10 3.83 -6.99
N LEU A 84 2.00 3.71 -6.02
CA LEU A 84 3.41 4.05 -6.10
C LEU A 84 4.24 2.91 -5.52
N LEU A 85 5.43 2.68 -6.07
CA LEU A 85 6.44 1.84 -5.42
C LEU A 85 7.44 2.71 -4.68
N VAL A 86 7.68 2.37 -3.41
CA VAL A 86 8.65 3.04 -2.56
C VAL A 86 9.55 2.03 -1.86
N CYS A 87 10.72 2.50 -1.43
CA CYS A 87 11.64 1.81 -0.54
C CYS A 87 11.45 2.42 0.86
N PRO A 88 10.68 1.77 1.76
CA PRO A 88 10.40 2.29 3.09
C PRO A 88 11.66 2.34 3.95
N THR A 89 11.84 3.42 4.71
CA THR A 89 12.96 3.57 5.65
C THR A 89 12.50 3.63 7.10
N ARG A 90 11.21 3.90 7.34
CA ARG A 90 10.66 4.03 8.68
C ARG A 90 9.13 3.87 8.68
N ILE A 91 8.59 3.15 9.66
CA ILE A 91 7.16 3.21 9.98
C ILE A 91 6.91 4.45 10.85
N VAL A 92 6.02 5.33 10.40
CA VAL A 92 5.64 6.56 11.09
C VAL A 92 4.49 6.29 12.06
N SER A 93 3.45 5.61 11.59
CA SER A 93 2.29 5.24 12.41
C SER A 93 1.59 4.01 11.85
N VAL A 94 0.87 3.30 12.73
CA VAL A 94 -0.02 2.20 12.38
C VAL A 94 -1.33 2.42 13.14
N THR A 95 -2.42 2.64 12.41
CA THR A 95 -3.72 2.95 13.01
C THR A 95 -4.79 2.01 12.44
N PRO A 96 -5.78 1.59 13.25
CA PRO A 96 -6.93 0.87 12.72
C PRO A 96 -7.62 1.68 11.62
N VAL A 97 -8.07 1.00 10.57
CA VAL A 97 -8.94 1.64 9.57
C VAL A 97 -10.23 2.10 10.27
N SER A 98 -10.62 3.36 10.05
CA SER A 98 -11.86 3.90 10.61
C SER A 98 -13.08 3.52 9.77
N ALA A 99 -14.25 3.44 10.39
CA ALA A 99 -15.52 3.26 9.69
C ALA A 99 -15.75 4.34 8.62
N GLU A 100 -15.37 5.60 8.90
CA GLU A 100 -15.45 6.70 7.93
C GLU A 100 -14.59 6.43 6.68
N LEU A 101 -13.39 5.86 6.84
CA LEU A 101 -12.53 5.53 5.71
C LEU A 101 -13.10 4.38 4.87
N ILE A 102 -13.67 3.36 5.53
CA ILE A 102 -14.38 2.25 4.86
C ILE A 102 -15.56 2.81 4.05
N ASP A 103 -16.38 3.65 4.66
CA ASP A 103 -17.52 4.30 3.99
C ASP A 103 -17.05 5.10 2.78
N ARG A 104 -15.96 5.86 2.90
CA ARG A 104 -15.39 6.61 1.77
C ARG A 104 -14.92 5.71 0.64
N ILE A 105 -14.37 4.53 0.93
CA ILE A 105 -13.92 3.57 -0.09
C ILE A 105 -15.12 2.98 -0.82
N TYR A 106 -16.21 2.64 -0.12
CA TYR A 106 -17.36 1.91 -0.68
C TYR A 106 -18.59 2.76 -1.03
N ALA A 107 -18.55 4.07 -0.81
CA ALA A 107 -19.57 5.03 -1.24
C ALA A 107 -19.39 5.45 -2.70
#